data_AF-A0A349UZF1-F1
#
_entry.id   AF-A0A349UZF1-F1
#
_cell.length_a   1.000
_cell.length_b   1.000
_cell.length_c   1.000
_cell.angle_alpha   90.00
_cell.angle_beta   90.00
_cell.angle_gamma   90.00
#
_symmetry.space_group_name_H-M   'P 1'
#
loop_
_entity.id
_entity.type
_entity.pdbx_description
1 polymer ?
#
loop_
_entity_poly.entity_id
_entity_poly.type
_entity_poly.pdbx_seq_one_letter_code
_entity_poly.pdbx_strand_id
1 'polypeptide(L)' 'MSESITLYAVPESTYCARVRLVLELKSIEYTEERPAGGSYKSEDYRRLVPAGSVPA' A
#
# COMPACT_ATOMS: atom_id res chain seq x y z
N MET A 1 12.10 -2.98 -18.34
CA MET A 1 10.88 -2.31 -17.87
C MET A 1 11.07 -2.12 -16.38
N SER A 2 11.08 -0.89 -15.89
CA SER A 2 11.13 -0.61 -14.46
C SER A 2 9.80 -1.07 -13.87
N GLU A 3 9.81 -1.99 -12.91
CA GLU A 3 8.59 -2.34 -12.17
C GLU A 3 8.18 -1.14 -11.30
N SER A 4 6.98 -0.61 -11.51
CA SER A 4 6.41 0.45 -10.70
C SER A 4 5.98 -0.11 -9.35
N ILE A 5 6.39 0.53 -8.26
CA ILE A 5 5.99 0.12 -6.91
C ILE A 5 4.51 0.45 -6.70
N THR A 6 3.73 -0.51 -6.20
CA THR A 6 2.37 -0.26 -5.73
C THR A 6 2.36 -0.28 -4.21
N LEU A 7 1.90 0.82 -3.61
CA LEU A 7 1.67 0.94 -2.17
C LEU A 7 0.19 0.72 -1.87
N TYR A 8 -0.13 -0.38 -1.21
CA TYR A 8 -1.47 -0.60 -0.67
C TYR A 8 -1.64 0.13 0.65
N ALA A 9 -2.51 1.13 0.67
CA ALA A 9 -2.66 2.03 1.79
C ALA A 9 -4.10 2.48 2.05
N VAL A 10 -4.33 2.94 3.27
CA VAL A 10 -5.53 3.68 3.64
C VAL A 10 -5.12 5.07 4.16
N PRO A 11 -5.84 6.16 3.80
CA PRO A 11 -5.44 7.52 4.15
C PRO A 11 -5.40 7.77 5.66
N GLU A 12 -6.25 7.10 6.42
CA GLU A 12 -6.34 7.22 7.88
C GLU A 12 -5.16 6.56 8.63
N SER A 13 -4.33 5.76 7.96
CA SER A 13 -3.22 5.03 8.61
C SER A 13 -1.95 5.86 8.68
N THR A 14 -1.48 6.12 9.90
CA THR A 14 -0.18 6.77 10.15
C THR A 14 1.01 5.92 9.69
N TYR A 15 0.88 4.59 9.70
CA TYR A 15 1.91 3.70 9.15
C TYR A 15 2.04 3.85 7.63
N CYS A 16 0.91 3.98 6.92
CA CYS A 16 0.91 4.27 5.48
C CYS A 16 1.54 5.64 5.18
N ALA A 17 1.21 6.66 5.98
CA ALA A 17 1.79 7.99 5.83
C ALA A 17 3.33 7.98 5.94
N ARG A 18 3.90 7.16 6.84
CA ARG A 18 5.35 7.00 6.96
C ARG A 18 5.99 6.43 5.69
N VAL A 19 5.36 5.43 5.07
CA VAL A 19 5.89 4.83 3.83
C VAL A 19 5.83 5.82 2.68
N ARG A 20 4.72 6.55 2.52
CA ARG A 20 4.60 7.65 1.54
C ARG A 20 5.74 8.63 1.67
N LEU A 21 5.94 9.18 2.87
CA LEU A 21 6.99 10.17 3.13
C LEU A 21 8.39 9.66 2.74
N VAL A 22 8.70 8.40 3.00
CA VAL A 22 9.99 7.81 2.64
C VAL A 22 10.14 7.63 1.13
N LEU A 23 9.08 7.21 0.43
CA LEU A 23 9.09 7.07 -1.03
C LEU A 23 9.27 8.44 -1.71
N GLU A 24 8.51 9.45 -1.27
CA GLU A 24 8.64 10.83 -1.76
C GLU A 24 10.04 11.41 -1.48
N LEU A 25 10.55 11.25 -0.24
CA LEU A 25 11.88 11.72 0.13
C LEU A 25 12.99 11.09 -0.71
N LYS A 26 12.79 9.85 -1.14
CA LYS A 26 13.73 9.12 -2.01
C LYS A 26 13.46 9.33 -3.50
N SER A 27 12.46 10.14 -3.86
CA SER A 27 12.02 10.36 -5.23
C SER A 27 11.76 9.05 -5.98
N ILE A 28 11.14 8.09 -5.30
CA ILE A 28 10.75 6.80 -5.87
C ILE A 28 9.36 6.95 -6.45
N GLU A 29 9.18 6.61 -7.72
CA GLU A 29 7.85 6.55 -8.34
C GLU A 29 7.06 5.35 -7.78
N TYR A 30 5.84 5.63 -7.33
CA TYR A 30 4.90 4.61 -6.87
C TYR A 30 3.46 4.99 -7.19
N THR A 31 2.60 3.98 -7.27
CA THR A 31 1.15 4.16 -7.31
C THR A 31 0.58 3.80 -5.95
N GLU A 32 -0.36 4.59 -5.45
CA GLU A 32 -1.08 4.26 -4.22
C GLU A 32 -2.46 3.69 -4.54
N GLU A 33 -2.77 2.53 -3.99
CA GLU A 33 -4.05 1.86 -4.15
C GLU A 33 -4.68 1.50 -2.81
N ARG A 34 -6.01 1.48 -2.76
CA ARG A 34 -6.72 0.94 -1.60
C ARG A 34 -6.72 -0.59 -1.66
N PRO A 35 -6.70 -1.29 -0.51
CA PRO A 35 -6.90 -2.74 -0.47
C PRO A 35 -8.12 -3.19 -1.27
N ALA A 36 -7.94 -4.24 -2.07
CA ALA A 36 -9.03 -4.87 -2.83
C ALA A 36 -10.20 -5.27 -1.90
N GLY A 37 -11.43 -5.22 -2.40
CA GLY A 37 -12.62 -5.50 -1.58
C GLY A 37 -12.90 -4.45 -0.48
N GLY A 38 -12.27 -3.27 -0.56
CA GLY A 38 -12.56 -2.10 0.28
C GLY A 38 -11.89 -2.08 1.66
N SER A 39 -11.28 -3.19 2.10
CA SER A 39 -10.59 -3.28 3.39
C SER A 39 -9.43 -4.27 3.31
N TYR A 40 -8.37 -4.02 4.08
CA TYR A 40 -7.26 -4.96 4.23
C TYR A 40 -7.64 -6.27 4.93
N LYS A 41 -8.86 -6.34 5.48
CA LYS A 41 -9.44 -7.55 6.08
C LYS A 41 -10.19 -8.41 5.07
N SER A 42 -10.43 -7.92 3.85
CA SER A 42 -11.14 -8.67 2.81
C SER A 42 -10.36 -9.92 2.39
N GLU A 43 -11.07 -10.96 1.97
CA GLU A 43 -10.42 -12.13 1.40
C GLU A 43 -9.68 -11.79 0.10
N ASP A 44 -10.25 -10.89 -0.71
CA ASP A 44 -9.65 -10.44 -1.96
C ASP A 44 -8.27 -9.81 -1.73
N TYR A 45 -8.14 -8.98 -0.69
CA TYR A 45 -6.85 -8.40 -0.35
C TYR A 45 -5.92 -9.41 0.30
N ARG A 46 -6.42 -10.33 1.13
CA ARG A 46 -5.57 -11.38 1.74
C ARG A 46 -4.98 -12.35 0.73
N ARG A 47 -5.59 -12.51 -0.45
CA ARG A 47 -4.99 -13.25 -1.58
C ARG A 47 -3.75 -12.54 -2.14
N LEU A 48 -3.68 -11.22 -2.03
CA LEU A 48 -2.52 -10.41 -2.42
C LEU A 48 -1.50 -10.31 -1.27
N VAL A 49 -1.97 -9.98 -0.06
CA VAL A 49 -1.17 -9.79 1.14
C VAL A 49 -1.71 -10.71 2.25
N PRO A 50 -1.15 -11.92 2.42
CA PRO A 50 -1.67 -12.92 3.37
C PRO A 50 -1.77 -12.44 4.81
N ALA A 51 -0.90 -11.50 5.21
CA ALA A 51 -0.94 -10.88 6.53
C ALA A 51 -2.21 -10.03 6.77
N GLY A 52 -2.85 -9.54 5.70
CA GLY A 52 -4.02 -8.68 5.79
C GLY A 52 -3.73 -7.41 6.57
N SER A 53 -2.66 -6.70 6.20
CA SER A 53 -2.19 -5.48 6.85
C SER A 53 -1.80 -4.43 5.83
N VAL A 54 -1.94 -3.16 6.19
CA VAL A 54 -1.41 -2.01 5.44
C VAL A 54 -0.45 -1.21 6.34
N PRO A 55 0.63 -0.63 5.80
CA PRO A 55 1.04 -0.60 4.39
C PRO A 55 1.60 -1.93 3.89
N ALA A 56 1.47 -2.20 2.59
CA ALA A 56 2.09 -3.34 1.89
C ALA A 56 2.41 -3.01 0.43
#